data_AF-A0A556QXE7-F1
#
_entry.id   AF-A0A556QXE7-F1
#
_cell.length_a   1.000
_cell.length_b   1.000
_cell.length_c   1.000
_cell.angle_alpha   90.00
_cell.angle_beta   90.00
_cell.angle_gamma   90.00
#
_symmetry.space_group_name_H-M   'P 1'
#
loop_
_entity.id
_entity.type
_entity.pdbx_description
1 polymer ?
#
loop_
_entity_poly.entity_id
_entity_poly.type
_entity_poly.pdbx_seq_one_letter_code
_entity_poly.pdbx_strand_id
1 'polypeptide(L)'
;MQWRMQAIFEDEDGKIRASYDIIFINCYAATPHQAKVVFLDISDIDLKLNNLLSEPYRIFQSYIDANKQTNKKYILIRKCDISNVYYPHIFVSNCYSTYKDIDKKTLMHFLTNFCQANPDYIIAHEQDYSDVIAFKNDKVVYHTTRLVNANFSNKTIVLQYNKCLLKSDVWKMYYIIQAKNHLLNALKKNIWLRLDSGCSSSQLYNDTRCDCQDQLIKALIEISKLNKHGLLIHIPAHDRKGFGWMIKSEEAHAQYTHKYDIPPFNIPWDTLENDDWISLVNSKDLRTFDGAASILNLLEIQDVYLITNNSSKIASLTKIQH
;
A
#
# COMPACT_ATOMS: atom_id res chain seq x y z
N MET A 1 12.64 -4.36 10.53
CA MET A 1 12.99 -4.18 9.11
C MET A 1 14.03 -3.09 9.02
N GLN A 2 15.24 -3.40 8.55
CA GLN A 2 16.35 -2.43 8.56
C GLN A 2 16.41 -1.61 7.28
N TRP A 3 15.99 -2.16 6.13
CA TRP A 3 16.06 -1.43 4.87
C TRP A 3 15.09 -1.97 3.79
N ARG A 4 14.50 -1.08 2.99
CA ARG A 4 13.60 -1.35 1.86
C ARG A 4 14.05 -0.53 0.66
N MET A 5 14.05 -1.14 -0.52
CA MET A 5 14.09 -0.40 -1.78
C MET A 5 12.91 -0.81 -2.67
N GLN A 6 12.66 -0.02 -3.69
CA GLN A 6 11.72 -0.35 -4.74
C GLN A 6 12.47 -0.50 -6.06
N ALA A 7 12.13 -1.56 -6.82
CA ALA A 7 12.62 -1.78 -8.16
C ALA A 7 11.47 -1.60 -9.16
N ILE A 8 11.72 -0.81 -10.19
CA ILE A 8 10.74 -0.40 -11.20
C ILE A 8 11.23 -0.93 -12.54
N PHE A 9 10.30 -1.47 -13.32
CA PHE A 9 10.56 -1.98 -14.66
C PHE A 9 9.67 -1.24 -15.65
N GLU A 10 10.26 -0.81 -16.74
CA GLU A 10 9.58 -0.11 -17.83
C GLU A 10 9.52 -0.99 -19.09
N ASP A 11 8.57 -0.69 -19.96
CA ASP A 11 8.53 -1.19 -21.33
C ASP A 11 9.37 -0.31 -22.27
N GLU A 12 9.38 -0.64 -23.56
CA GLU A 12 10.17 0.05 -24.58
C GLU A 12 9.71 1.51 -24.80
N ASP A 13 8.48 1.86 -24.40
CA ASP A 13 7.94 3.23 -24.47
C ASP A 13 8.25 4.04 -23.20
N GLY A 14 8.98 3.49 -22.23
CA GLY A 14 9.23 4.10 -20.93
C GLY A 14 8.03 4.09 -19.98
N LYS A 15 7.02 3.24 -20.24
CA LYS A 15 5.88 3.09 -19.32
C LYS A 15 6.19 2.02 -18.30
N ILE A 16 5.84 2.29 -17.05
CA ILE A 16 6.01 1.32 -15.97
C ILE A 16 5.15 0.10 -16.22
N ARG A 17 5.79 -1.08 -16.23
CA ARG A 17 5.17 -2.38 -16.40
C ARG A 17 5.29 -3.27 -15.16
N ALA A 18 6.19 -3.01 -14.22
CA ALA A 18 6.21 -3.73 -12.95
C ALA A 18 6.88 -2.91 -11.84
N SER A 19 6.49 -3.19 -10.59
CA SER A 19 7.09 -2.61 -9.38
C SER A 19 7.19 -3.66 -8.28
N TYR A 20 8.39 -3.77 -7.71
CA TYR A 20 8.72 -4.73 -6.65
C TYR A 20 9.27 -4.01 -5.43
N ASP A 21 8.87 -4.43 -4.23
CA ASP A 21 9.64 -4.07 -3.04
C ASP A 21 10.69 -5.14 -2.78
N ILE A 22 11.90 -4.68 -2.48
CA ILE A 22 13.03 -5.49 -2.09
C ILE A 22 13.35 -5.15 -0.65
N ILE A 23 13.23 -6.13 0.23
CA ILE A 23 13.27 -5.98 1.67
C ILE A 23 14.46 -6.74 2.20
N PHE A 24 15.34 -6.04 2.91
CA PHE A 24 16.55 -6.61 3.47
C PHE A 24 16.32 -6.96 4.94
N ILE A 25 16.41 -8.24 5.25
CA ILE A 25 16.20 -8.81 6.58
C ILE A 25 17.56 -9.22 7.15
N ASN A 26 17.91 -8.65 8.31
CA ASN A 26 19.19 -8.84 9.00
C ASN A 26 20.43 -8.55 8.14
N CYS A 27 20.27 -7.67 7.15
CA CYS A 27 21.31 -7.31 6.21
C CYS A 27 21.00 -5.96 5.52
N TYR A 28 21.95 -5.43 4.77
CA TYR A 28 21.84 -4.16 4.03
C TYR A 28 22.19 -4.36 2.57
N ALA A 29 21.71 -3.50 1.66
CA ALA A 29 22.04 -3.60 0.24
C ALA A 29 23.54 -3.48 -0.05
N ALA A 30 24.29 -2.71 0.74
CA ALA A 30 25.73 -2.57 0.60
C ALA A 30 26.52 -3.78 1.16
N THR A 31 25.93 -4.53 2.09
CA THR A 31 26.60 -5.63 2.82
C THR A 31 25.67 -6.82 3.09
N PRO A 32 24.97 -7.38 2.08
CA PRO A 32 24.03 -8.45 2.33
C PRO A 32 24.71 -9.78 2.64
N HIS A 33 25.96 -9.97 2.16
CA HIS A 33 26.82 -11.14 2.41
C HIS A 33 26.09 -12.48 2.27
N GLN A 34 25.94 -12.98 1.04
CA GLN A 34 25.30 -14.27 0.76
C GLN A 34 23.88 -14.42 1.32
N ALA A 35 23.17 -13.29 1.56
CA ALA A 35 21.78 -13.32 1.95
C ALA A 35 20.96 -14.09 0.91
N LYS A 36 20.06 -14.95 1.40
CA LYS A 36 19.23 -15.79 0.54
C LYS A 36 18.12 -14.96 -0.08
N VAL A 37 18.00 -15.00 -1.40
CA VAL A 37 16.94 -14.28 -2.12
C VAL A 37 15.65 -15.11 -2.12
N VAL A 38 14.53 -14.48 -1.80
CA VAL A 38 13.22 -15.12 -1.72
C VAL A 38 12.19 -14.28 -2.46
N PHE A 39 11.62 -14.84 -3.52
CA PHE A 39 10.46 -14.28 -4.20
C PHE A 39 9.18 -14.72 -3.51
N LEU A 40 8.28 -13.78 -3.25
CA LEU A 40 7.03 -14.03 -2.55
C LEU A 40 5.95 -13.07 -3.05
N ASP A 41 4.92 -13.61 -3.67
CA ASP A 41 3.71 -12.85 -4.00
C ASP A 41 2.69 -12.94 -2.87
N ILE A 42 2.20 -11.78 -2.45
CA ILE A 42 1.16 -11.67 -1.43
C ILE A 42 0.40 -10.37 -1.66
N SER A 43 -0.92 -10.43 -1.53
CA SER A 43 -1.76 -9.24 -1.63
C SER A 43 -1.46 -8.25 -0.49
N ASP A 44 -1.43 -6.96 -0.81
CA ASP A 44 -1.20 -5.92 0.19
C ASP A 44 -2.36 -5.89 1.21
N ILE A 45 -3.57 -6.31 0.82
CA ILE A 45 -4.70 -6.37 1.73
C ILE A 45 -4.53 -7.46 2.81
N ASP A 46 -3.94 -8.62 2.48
CA ASP A 46 -3.64 -9.66 3.47
C ASP A 46 -2.61 -9.17 4.50
N LEU A 47 -1.59 -8.45 4.03
CA LEU A 47 -0.59 -7.82 4.89
C LEU A 47 -1.22 -6.77 5.80
N LYS A 48 -2.00 -5.82 5.25
CA LYS A 48 -2.68 -4.74 6.01
C LYS A 48 -3.56 -5.25 7.13
N LEU A 49 -4.22 -6.38 6.88
CA LEU A 49 -5.19 -6.96 7.79
C LEU A 49 -4.61 -8.04 8.70
N ASN A 50 -3.30 -8.29 8.62
CA ASN A 50 -2.64 -9.34 9.37
C ASN A 50 -3.32 -10.72 9.20
N ASN A 51 -3.74 -11.08 7.99
CA ASN A 51 -4.60 -12.25 7.75
C ASN A 51 -3.89 -13.58 8.08
N LEU A 52 -3.96 -14.03 9.33
CA LEU A 52 -3.30 -15.26 9.81
C LEU A 52 -3.81 -16.52 9.11
N LEU A 53 -4.98 -16.47 8.48
CA LEU A 53 -5.55 -17.58 7.71
C LEU A 53 -5.04 -17.61 6.26
N SER A 54 -4.45 -16.53 5.75
CA SER A 54 -3.77 -16.50 4.46
C SER A 54 -2.41 -17.23 4.54
N GLU A 55 -2.23 -18.25 3.69
CA GLU A 55 -0.96 -18.96 3.55
C GLU A 55 0.21 -18.04 3.17
N PRO A 56 0.12 -17.21 2.11
CA PRO A 56 1.21 -16.31 1.77
C PRO A 56 1.53 -15.33 2.90
N TYR A 57 0.53 -14.90 3.69
CA TYR A 57 0.78 -14.07 4.88
C TYR A 57 1.59 -14.80 5.95
N ARG A 58 1.27 -16.08 6.24
CA ARG A 58 2.05 -16.87 7.20
C ARG A 58 3.48 -17.11 6.71
N ILE A 59 3.67 -17.34 5.41
CA ILE A 59 4.99 -17.43 4.78
C ILE A 59 5.76 -16.11 4.97
N PHE A 60 5.14 -14.97 4.63
CA PHE A 60 5.73 -13.65 4.83
C PHE A 60 6.16 -13.42 6.29
N GLN A 61 5.27 -13.71 7.25
CA GLN A 61 5.54 -13.57 8.67
C GLN A 61 6.73 -14.42 9.14
N SER A 62 6.92 -15.61 8.57
CA SER A 62 8.08 -16.45 8.91
C SER A 62 9.43 -15.79 8.58
N TYR A 63 9.45 -14.83 7.65
CA TYR A 63 10.66 -14.10 7.28
C TYR A 63 10.81 -12.76 8.00
N ILE A 64 9.73 -12.03 8.31
CA ILE A 64 9.81 -10.67 8.88
C ILE A 64 9.72 -10.62 10.41
N ASP A 65 9.15 -11.65 11.06
CA ASP A 65 9.00 -11.69 12.52
C ASP A 65 10.35 -11.85 13.22
N ALA A 66 10.80 -10.79 13.89
CA ALA A 66 12.07 -10.74 14.59
C ALA A 66 12.23 -11.83 15.66
N ASN A 67 11.13 -12.29 16.27
CA ASN A 67 11.18 -13.36 17.28
C ASN A 67 11.39 -14.76 16.67
N LYS A 68 11.11 -14.92 15.38
CA LYS A 68 11.29 -16.17 14.62
C LYS A 68 12.56 -16.17 13.78
N GLN A 69 13.23 -15.02 13.68
CA GLN A 69 14.48 -14.89 12.97
C GLN A 69 15.63 -15.49 13.79
N THR A 70 16.04 -16.69 13.42
CA THR A 70 17.44 -17.11 13.56
C THR A 70 18.33 -16.11 12.81
N ASN A 71 19.61 -15.90 13.16
CA ASN A 71 20.58 -14.95 12.55
C ASN A 71 20.79 -15.01 11.01
N LYS A 72 19.91 -15.69 10.27
CA LYS A 72 19.83 -15.79 8.83
C LYS A 72 19.49 -14.44 8.19
N LYS A 73 20.10 -14.22 7.03
CA LYS A 73 19.94 -13.03 6.19
C LYS A 73 19.08 -13.38 4.98
N TYR A 74 18.06 -12.58 4.73
CA TYR A 74 17.17 -12.75 3.58
C TYR A 74 17.02 -11.45 2.82
N ILE A 75 16.83 -11.58 1.50
CA ILE A 75 16.35 -10.51 0.64
C ILE A 75 14.99 -10.96 0.12
N LEU A 76 13.91 -10.38 0.64
CA LEU A 76 12.55 -10.69 0.18
C LEU A 76 12.19 -9.78 -0.98
N ILE A 77 11.74 -10.36 -2.08
CA ILE A 77 11.25 -9.67 -3.26
C ILE A 77 9.76 -9.92 -3.36
N ARG A 78 8.97 -8.85 -3.30
CA ARG A 78 7.51 -8.93 -3.35
C ARG A 78 6.96 -7.95 -4.38
N LYS A 79 6.03 -8.42 -5.21
CA LYS A 79 5.22 -7.58 -6.08
C LYS A 79 4.21 -6.77 -5.25
N CYS A 80 4.19 -5.45 -5.42
CA CYS A 80 3.23 -4.58 -4.70
C CYS A 80 1.88 -4.62 -5.41
N ASP A 81 0.74 -4.46 -4.74
CA ASP A 81 -0.53 -4.25 -5.48
C ASP A 81 -0.54 -2.86 -6.13
N ILE A 82 0.05 -1.89 -5.43
CA ILE A 82 0.12 -0.49 -5.83
C ILE A 82 1.40 0.14 -5.32
N SER A 83 2.00 0.99 -6.16
CA SER A 83 3.15 1.80 -5.79
C SER A 83 2.98 3.24 -6.22
N ASN A 84 3.49 4.16 -5.40
CA ASN A 84 3.76 5.54 -5.79
C ASN A 84 5.26 5.64 -6.10
N VAL A 85 5.59 5.85 -7.37
CA VAL A 85 6.89 5.56 -7.98
C VAL A 85 7.82 6.77 -7.92
N TYR A 86 7.31 7.93 -8.35
CA TYR A 86 8.07 9.19 -8.36
C TYR A 86 7.26 10.23 -7.59
N TYR A 87 6.39 10.96 -8.30
CA TYR A 87 5.29 11.75 -7.76
C TYR A 87 4.63 12.51 -8.94
N PRO A 88 3.30 12.49 -9.14
CA PRO A 88 2.29 11.63 -8.52
C PRO A 88 2.14 10.30 -9.28
N HIS A 89 3.23 9.77 -9.87
CA HIS A 89 3.17 8.60 -10.75
C HIS A 89 2.81 7.34 -9.96
N ILE A 90 1.54 6.91 -10.08
CA ILE A 90 0.97 5.75 -9.38
C ILE A 90 0.86 4.57 -10.34
N PHE A 91 1.43 3.45 -9.93
CA PHE A 91 1.40 2.18 -10.65
C PHE A 91 0.54 1.17 -9.91
N VAL A 92 -0.38 0.50 -10.62
CA VAL A 92 -1.25 -0.55 -10.06
C VAL A 92 -0.91 -1.88 -10.73
N SER A 93 -0.26 -2.78 -9.99
CA SER A 93 0.29 -4.01 -10.55
C SER A 93 -0.78 -4.93 -11.15
N ASN A 94 -1.95 -5.03 -10.53
CA ASN A 94 -3.02 -5.90 -11.06
C ASN A 94 -3.59 -5.44 -12.41
N CYS A 95 -3.34 -4.19 -12.81
CA CYS A 95 -3.81 -3.66 -14.09
C CYS A 95 -2.78 -3.81 -15.21
N TYR A 96 -1.50 -3.71 -14.87
CA TYR A 96 -0.44 -3.45 -15.84
C TYR A 96 0.74 -4.42 -15.73
N SER A 97 0.83 -5.18 -14.64
CA SER A 97 1.97 -6.04 -14.42
C SER A 97 1.86 -7.36 -15.16
N THR A 98 2.59 -7.43 -16.26
CA THR A 98 3.03 -8.68 -16.86
C THR A 98 4.25 -9.15 -16.08
N TYR A 99 4.05 -10.09 -15.16
CA TYR A 99 5.19 -10.71 -14.48
C TYR A 99 5.98 -11.53 -15.50
N LYS A 100 7.22 -11.11 -15.78
CA LYS A 100 8.06 -11.77 -16.79
C LYS A 100 9.27 -12.37 -16.10
N ASP A 101 9.67 -13.58 -16.50
CA ASP A 101 10.91 -14.20 -16.00
C ASP A 101 12.16 -13.32 -16.22
N ILE A 102 12.11 -12.39 -17.17
CA ILE A 102 13.17 -11.39 -17.39
C ILE A 102 13.36 -10.45 -16.18
N ASP A 103 12.29 -10.13 -15.44
CA ASP A 103 12.36 -9.26 -14.27
C ASP A 103 13.08 -9.97 -13.13
N LYS A 104 12.72 -11.23 -12.86
CA LYS A 104 13.45 -12.11 -11.93
C LYS A 104 14.94 -12.16 -12.28
N LYS A 105 15.28 -12.42 -13.55
CA LYS A 105 16.68 -12.50 -14.02
C LYS A 105 17.43 -11.19 -13.80
N THR A 106 16.79 -10.05 -14.10
CA THR A 106 17.39 -8.73 -13.93
C THR A 106 17.61 -8.41 -12.45
N LEU A 107 16.62 -8.68 -11.60
CA LEU A 107 16.74 -8.53 -10.15
C LEU A 107 17.86 -9.41 -9.58
N MET A 108 17.92 -10.68 -9.97
CA MET A 108 18.98 -11.59 -9.52
C MET A 108 20.36 -11.13 -9.99
N HIS A 109 20.49 -10.71 -11.26
CA HIS A 109 21.75 -10.14 -11.76
C HIS A 109 22.20 -8.93 -10.92
N PHE A 110 21.28 -8.01 -10.63
CA PHE A 110 21.57 -6.85 -9.78
C PHE A 110 22.01 -7.28 -8.37
N LEU A 111 21.22 -8.11 -7.70
CA LEU A 111 21.47 -8.52 -6.32
C LEU A 111 22.75 -9.36 -6.16
N THR A 112 23.04 -10.25 -7.11
CA THR A 112 24.25 -11.08 -7.05
C THR A 112 25.50 -10.27 -7.38
N ASN A 113 25.48 -9.46 -8.45
CA ASN A 113 26.71 -8.80 -8.93
C ASN A 113 27.01 -7.49 -8.21
N PHE A 114 25.99 -6.71 -7.85
CA PHE A 114 26.19 -5.41 -7.21
C PHE A 114 26.02 -5.46 -5.71
N CYS A 115 25.15 -6.36 -5.22
CA CYS A 115 24.95 -6.51 -3.79
C CYS A 115 25.71 -7.72 -3.20
N GLN A 116 26.25 -8.66 -3.98
CA GLN A 116 26.88 -9.89 -3.43
C GLN A 116 25.91 -10.78 -2.62
N ALA A 117 24.63 -10.80 -3.04
CA ALA A 117 23.64 -11.76 -2.53
C ALA A 117 23.95 -13.19 -3.00
N ASN A 118 23.27 -14.18 -2.41
CA ASN A 118 23.36 -15.55 -2.88
C ASN A 118 22.90 -15.64 -4.35
N PRO A 119 23.63 -16.33 -5.26
CA PRO A 119 23.21 -16.51 -6.64
C PRO A 119 21.95 -17.37 -6.78
N ASP A 120 21.67 -18.23 -5.81
CA ASP A 120 20.45 -19.04 -5.77
C ASP A 120 19.31 -18.27 -5.10
N TYR A 121 18.08 -18.56 -5.55
CA TYR A 121 16.86 -18.00 -4.98
C TYR A 121 15.81 -19.07 -4.74
N ILE A 122 14.80 -18.72 -3.94
CA ILE A 122 13.60 -19.52 -3.74
C ILE A 122 12.38 -18.72 -4.18
N ILE A 123 11.41 -19.40 -4.77
CA ILE A 123 10.04 -18.90 -4.92
C ILE A 123 9.23 -19.48 -3.77
N ALA A 124 8.96 -18.69 -2.74
CA ALA A 124 8.27 -19.14 -1.55
C ALA A 124 6.75 -19.25 -1.79
N HIS A 125 6.20 -18.37 -2.62
CA HIS A 125 4.83 -18.43 -3.11
C HIS A 125 4.71 -17.55 -4.37
N GLU A 126 3.95 -18.01 -5.35
CA GLU A 126 3.61 -17.28 -6.57
C GLU A 126 2.11 -17.39 -6.75
N GLN A 127 1.45 -16.25 -6.93
CA GLN A 127 0.00 -16.18 -7.04
C GLN A 127 -0.40 -15.79 -8.45
N ASP A 128 -1.35 -16.53 -9.03
CA ASP A 128 -2.01 -16.07 -10.24
C ASP A 128 -3.06 -15.00 -9.86
N TYR A 129 -2.79 -13.75 -10.23
CA TYR A 129 -3.64 -12.61 -9.93
C TYR A 129 -4.83 -12.55 -10.92
N SER A 130 -5.83 -13.41 -10.71
CA SER A 130 -7.11 -13.29 -11.42
C SER A 130 -8.13 -12.54 -10.55
N ASP A 131 -8.11 -11.21 -10.59
CA ASP A 131 -9.21 -10.43 -10.03
C ASP A 131 -10.42 -10.51 -10.95
N VAL A 132 -11.54 -11.00 -10.43
CA VAL A 132 -12.79 -11.07 -11.19
C VAL A 132 -13.45 -9.69 -11.18
N ILE A 133 -13.79 -9.18 -12.36
CA ILE A 133 -14.45 -7.89 -12.53
C ILE A 133 -15.95 -8.09 -12.35
N ALA A 134 -16.57 -7.34 -11.44
CA ALA A 134 -18.02 -7.33 -11.26
C ALA A 134 -18.70 -6.35 -12.22
N PHE A 135 -18.08 -5.18 -12.42
CA PHE A 135 -18.60 -4.12 -13.27
C PHE A 135 -17.43 -3.31 -13.86
N LYS A 136 -17.55 -2.88 -15.12
CA LYS A 136 -16.57 -2.04 -15.78
C LYS A 136 -17.25 -1.09 -16.77
N ASN A 137 -16.85 0.17 -16.75
CA ASN A 137 -17.19 1.17 -17.74
C ASN A 137 -15.97 2.04 -18.10
N ASP A 138 -16.18 3.13 -18.82
CA ASP A 138 -15.10 4.02 -19.27
C ASP A 138 -14.38 4.75 -18.13
N LYS A 139 -15.02 4.89 -16.96
CA LYS A 139 -14.50 5.60 -15.79
C LYS A 139 -14.02 4.68 -14.68
N VAL A 140 -14.62 3.52 -14.54
CA VAL A 140 -14.49 2.66 -13.34
C VAL A 140 -14.27 1.19 -13.73
N VAL A 141 -13.42 0.51 -12.97
CA VAL A 141 -13.37 -0.96 -12.89
C VAL A 141 -13.64 -1.37 -11.45
N TYR A 142 -14.74 -2.07 -11.22
CA TYR A 142 -15.18 -2.52 -9.90
C TYR A 142 -15.07 -4.05 -9.82
N HIS A 143 -14.25 -4.55 -8.89
CA HIS A 143 -14.01 -5.98 -8.74
C HIS A 143 -15.05 -6.63 -7.83
N THR A 144 -15.21 -7.94 -7.98
CA THR A 144 -16.11 -8.74 -7.15
C THR A 144 -15.72 -8.68 -5.68
N THR A 145 -16.73 -8.83 -4.82
CA THR A 145 -16.53 -8.84 -3.37
C THR A 145 -15.75 -10.09 -2.97
N ARG A 146 -14.73 -9.89 -2.13
CA ARG A 146 -13.93 -10.97 -1.53
C ARG A 146 -14.04 -10.91 -0.02
N LEU A 147 -13.99 -12.08 0.62
CA LEU A 147 -13.83 -12.17 2.07
C LEU A 147 -12.36 -12.11 2.43
N VAL A 148 -12.06 -11.48 3.57
CA VAL A 148 -10.73 -11.43 4.15
C VAL A 148 -10.83 -11.47 5.66
N ASN A 149 -9.89 -12.13 6.31
CA ASN A 149 -9.83 -12.14 7.76
C ASN A 149 -8.85 -11.05 8.22
N ALA A 150 -9.28 -10.32 9.23
CA ALA A 150 -8.46 -9.34 9.91
C ALA A 150 -8.15 -9.82 11.32
N ASN A 151 -6.88 -9.91 11.68
CA ASN A 151 -6.44 -10.37 12.99
C ASN A 151 -5.80 -9.22 13.77
N PHE A 152 -6.49 -8.72 14.79
CA PHE A 152 -6.01 -7.62 15.62
C PHE A 152 -6.34 -7.88 17.10
N SER A 153 -5.37 -7.65 18.00
CA SER A 153 -5.57 -7.71 19.46
C SER A 153 -6.30 -8.98 19.94
N ASN A 154 -5.88 -10.15 19.45
CA ASN A 154 -6.47 -11.48 19.72
C ASN A 154 -7.94 -11.65 19.25
N LYS A 155 -8.43 -10.75 18.39
CA LYS A 155 -9.73 -10.86 17.74
C LYS A 155 -9.54 -11.13 16.25
N THR A 156 -10.37 -12.01 15.73
CA THR A 156 -10.51 -12.24 14.29
C THR A 156 -11.81 -11.62 13.83
N ILE A 157 -11.75 -10.71 12.87
CA ILE A 157 -12.91 -10.07 12.25
C ILE A 157 -12.96 -10.55 10.81
N VAL A 158 -14.12 -11.06 10.38
CA VAL A 158 -14.34 -11.40 8.97
C VAL A 158 -14.89 -10.18 8.25
N LEU A 159 -14.11 -9.67 7.32
CA LEU A 159 -14.44 -8.51 6.50
C LEU A 159 -14.76 -8.97 5.09
N GLN A 160 -15.47 -8.11 4.37
CA GLN A 160 -15.62 -8.18 2.94
C GLN A 160 -15.00 -6.92 2.33
N TYR A 161 -14.39 -7.06 1.15
CA TYR A 161 -13.82 -5.94 0.44
C TYR A 161 -14.02 -6.03 -1.08
N ASN A 162 -14.02 -4.86 -1.71
CA ASN A 162 -13.95 -4.69 -3.16
C ASN A 162 -12.73 -3.83 -3.53
N LYS A 163 -12.10 -4.14 -4.66
CA LYS A 163 -11.14 -3.23 -5.31
C LYS A 163 -11.89 -2.39 -6.34
N CYS A 164 -11.83 -1.07 -6.19
CA CYS A 164 -12.38 -0.12 -7.15
C CYS A 164 -11.25 0.68 -7.79
N LEU A 165 -11.20 0.68 -9.12
CA LEU A 165 -10.26 1.47 -9.90
C LEU A 165 -11.00 2.61 -10.57
N LEU A 166 -10.62 3.84 -10.24
CA LEU A 166 -11.10 5.06 -10.89
C LEU A 166 -10.05 5.51 -11.90
N LYS A 167 -10.36 5.39 -13.19
CA LYS A 167 -9.39 5.62 -14.27
C LYS A 167 -8.91 7.07 -14.33
N SER A 168 -9.81 8.03 -14.09
CA SER A 168 -9.52 9.47 -14.14
C SER A 168 -8.95 10.02 -12.83
N ASP A 169 -9.14 9.34 -11.71
CA ASP A 169 -8.61 9.80 -10.43
C ASP A 169 -7.10 9.54 -10.38
N VAL A 170 -6.35 10.48 -9.80
CA VAL A 170 -4.89 10.38 -9.68
C VAL A 170 -4.48 9.21 -8.77
N TRP A 171 -5.25 8.91 -7.73
CA TRP A 171 -4.98 7.86 -6.74
C TRP A 171 -5.30 6.45 -7.22
N LYS A 172 -6.04 6.34 -8.34
CA LYS A 172 -6.37 5.14 -9.12
C LYS A 172 -7.15 4.06 -8.36
N MET A 173 -6.57 3.46 -7.33
CA MET A 173 -7.11 2.27 -6.68
C MET A 173 -7.59 2.56 -5.26
N TYR A 174 -8.73 1.96 -4.94
CA TYR A 174 -9.40 2.06 -3.65
C TYR A 174 -9.79 0.67 -3.18
N TYR A 175 -9.61 0.41 -1.89
CA TYR A 175 -10.23 -0.71 -1.22
C TYR A 175 -11.48 -0.23 -0.48
N ILE A 176 -12.61 -0.85 -0.76
CA ILE A 176 -13.89 -0.58 -0.10
C ILE A 176 -14.13 -1.75 0.84
N ILE A 177 -14.09 -1.51 2.15
CA ILE A 177 -14.03 -2.55 3.20
C ILE A 177 -15.20 -2.40 4.16
N GLN A 178 -15.81 -3.52 4.51
CA GLN A 178 -16.99 -3.62 5.37
C GLN A 178 -16.92 -4.89 6.22
N ALA A 179 -17.67 -4.95 7.32
CA ALA A 179 -17.89 -6.22 8.01
C ALA A 179 -18.76 -7.15 7.15
N LYS A 180 -18.46 -8.46 7.16
CA LYS A 180 -19.16 -9.48 6.36
C LYS A 180 -20.68 -9.43 6.49
N ASN A 181 -21.19 -9.13 7.69
CA ASN A 181 -22.63 -9.17 7.99
C ASN A 181 -23.34 -7.84 7.67
N HIS A 182 -22.63 -6.83 7.17
CA HIS A 182 -23.21 -5.54 6.85
C HIS A 182 -23.62 -5.52 5.37
N LEU A 183 -24.91 -5.32 5.12
CA LEU A 183 -25.46 -5.18 3.78
C LEU A 183 -25.59 -3.70 3.43
N LEU A 184 -24.54 -3.11 2.85
CA LEU A 184 -24.61 -1.74 2.31
C LEU A 184 -25.64 -1.60 1.18
N ASN A 185 -26.03 -2.70 0.54
CA ASN A 185 -27.10 -2.70 -0.45
C ASN A 185 -28.48 -2.44 0.15
N ALA A 186 -28.68 -2.70 1.45
CA ALA A 186 -29.95 -2.47 2.13
C ALA A 186 -30.07 -1.04 2.70
N LEU A 187 -28.94 -0.37 2.94
CA LEU A 187 -28.91 0.92 3.63
C LEU A 187 -28.02 1.89 2.87
N LYS A 188 -28.65 2.91 2.28
CA LYS A 188 -28.00 3.99 1.53
C LYS A 188 -27.84 5.28 2.34
N LYS A 189 -28.22 5.27 3.62
CA LYS A 189 -28.23 6.42 4.54
C LYS A 189 -27.57 6.06 5.86
N ASN A 190 -27.13 7.08 6.60
CA ASN A 190 -26.60 6.94 7.95
C ASN A 190 -25.38 6.01 8.05
N ILE A 191 -24.52 6.02 7.01
CA ILE A 191 -23.36 5.15 6.93
C ILE A 191 -22.20 5.73 7.74
N TRP A 192 -21.64 4.95 8.65
CA TRP A 192 -20.43 5.33 9.37
C TRP A 192 -19.22 5.15 8.46
N LEU A 193 -18.66 6.27 8.00
CA LEU A 193 -17.60 6.27 7.00
C LEU A 193 -16.24 6.56 7.64
N ARG A 194 -15.26 5.72 7.33
CA ARG A 194 -13.82 6.04 7.48
C ARG A 194 -13.19 6.19 6.11
N LEU A 195 -12.51 7.30 5.88
CA LEU A 195 -11.52 7.40 4.81
C LEU A 195 -10.15 7.14 5.41
N ASP A 196 -9.49 6.07 4.97
CA ASP A 196 -8.15 5.70 5.43
C ASP A 196 -7.11 5.99 4.36
N SER A 197 -6.02 6.65 4.74
CA SER A 197 -4.91 6.92 3.84
C SER A 197 -3.86 5.84 3.99
N GLY A 198 -3.37 5.33 2.87
CA GLY A 198 -2.29 4.35 2.82
C GLY A 198 -1.07 4.76 3.63
N CYS A 199 -0.42 3.80 4.25
CA CYS A 199 0.89 3.94 4.86
C CYS A 199 1.59 2.58 4.76
N SER A 200 2.35 2.36 3.69
CA SER A 200 2.93 1.05 3.39
C SER A 200 3.87 0.58 4.51
N SER A 201 4.70 1.46 5.06
CA SER A 201 5.66 1.08 6.10
C SER A 201 4.99 0.57 7.38
N SER A 202 3.98 1.28 7.88
CA SER A 202 3.31 0.90 9.12
C SER A 202 2.30 -0.23 8.88
N GLN A 203 1.51 -0.13 7.80
CA GLN A 203 0.41 -1.07 7.58
C GLN A 203 0.84 -2.39 6.94
N LEU A 204 1.93 -2.44 6.16
CA LEU A 204 2.43 -3.70 5.56
C LEU A 204 3.60 -4.30 6.33
N TYR A 205 4.44 -3.45 6.92
CA TYR A 205 5.73 -3.85 7.47
C TYR A 205 5.90 -3.60 8.96
N ASN A 206 4.81 -3.21 9.66
CA ASN A 206 4.78 -2.97 11.11
C ASN A 206 5.81 -1.94 11.60
N ASP A 207 6.08 -0.91 10.79
CA ASP A 207 6.87 0.26 11.22
C ASP A 207 6.10 1.05 12.28
N THR A 208 6.70 1.17 13.48
CA THR A 208 6.09 1.78 14.67
C THR A 208 6.36 3.28 14.80
N ARG A 209 7.05 3.91 13.82
CA ARG A 209 7.34 5.35 13.85
C ARG A 209 6.12 6.24 13.59
N CYS A 210 5.00 5.66 13.18
CA CYS A 210 3.72 6.36 13.07
C CYS A 210 2.57 5.46 13.55
N ASP A 211 1.45 6.06 13.92
CA ASP A 211 0.25 5.40 14.43
C ASP A 211 -0.73 4.95 13.32
N CYS A 212 -0.34 4.99 12.04
CA CYS A 212 -1.25 4.73 10.92
C CYS A 212 -1.86 3.32 10.96
N GLN A 213 -1.10 2.31 11.38
CA GLN A 213 -1.64 0.96 11.58
C GLN A 213 -2.65 0.93 12.72
N ASP A 214 -2.36 1.52 13.87
CA ASP A 214 -3.29 1.59 15.00
C ASP A 214 -4.59 2.31 14.64
N GLN A 215 -4.50 3.40 13.85
CA GLN A 215 -5.67 4.10 13.34
C GLN A 215 -6.51 3.24 12.40
N LEU A 216 -5.89 2.46 11.50
CA LEU A 216 -6.58 1.52 10.63
C LEU A 216 -7.29 0.43 11.47
N ILE A 217 -6.59 -0.16 12.45
CA ILE A 217 -7.14 -1.18 13.34
C ILE A 217 -8.35 -0.65 14.10
N LYS A 218 -8.22 0.52 14.74
CA LYS A 218 -9.32 1.17 15.46
C LYS A 218 -10.51 1.40 14.54
N ALA A 219 -10.28 1.89 13.32
CA ALA A 219 -11.35 2.12 12.37
C ALA A 219 -12.03 0.81 11.93
N LEU A 220 -11.28 -0.25 11.65
CA LEU A 220 -11.83 -1.56 11.29
C LEU A 220 -12.67 -2.18 12.41
N ILE A 221 -12.24 -2.00 13.67
CA ILE A 221 -13.03 -2.39 14.84
C ILE A 221 -14.33 -1.57 14.93
N GLU A 222 -14.24 -0.25 14.76
CA GLU A 222 -15.42 0.63 14.83
C GLU A 222 -16.46 0.33 13.75
N ILE A 223 -16.05 0.15 12.49
CA ILE A 223 -16.99 -0.15 11.38
C ILE A 223 -17.61 -1.54 11.51
N SER A 224 -17.03 -2.44 12.30
CA SER A 224 -17.48 -3.83 12.48
C SER A 224 -18.44 -4.01 13.66
N LYS A 225 -18.76 -2.93 14.38
CA LYS A 225 -19.76 -2.99 15.46
C LYS A 225 -21.15 -3.20 14.87
N LEU A 226 -21.88 -4.20 15.36
CA LEU A 226 -23.18 -4.65 14.84
C LEU A 226 -24.26 -3.56 14.74
N ASN A 227 -24.18 -2.52 15.57
CA ASN A 227 -25.10 -1.39 15.56
C ASN A 227 -24.72 -0.27 14.59
N LYS A 228 -23.60 -0.40 13.88
CA LYS A 228 -23.10 0.61 12.94
C LYS A 228 -23.02 0.02 11.54
N HIS A 229 -23.66 0.65 10.57
CA HIS A 229 -23.44 0.33 9.15
C HIS A 229 -22.13 0.97 8.70
N GLY A 230 -21.03 0.29 8.98
CA GLY A 230 -19.70 0.82 8.77
C GLY A 230 -19.14 0.55 7.37
N LEU A 231 -18.51 1.58 6.80
CA LEU A 231 -17.79 1.55 5.53
C LEU A 231 -16.40 2.16 5.73
N LEU A 232 -15.37 1.48 5.25
CA LEU A 232 -14.02 2.04 5.18
C LEU A 232 -13.55 2.07 3.74
N ILE A 233 -13.19 3.26 3.25
CA ILE A 233 -12.53 3.43 1.96
C ILE A 233 -11.06 3.67 2.24
N HIS A 234 -10.22 2.69 1.91
CA HIS A 234 -8.78 2.77 2.03
C HIS A 234 -8.16 3.16 0.69
N ILE A 235 -7.27 4.16 0.71
CA ILE A 235 -6.64 4.75 -0.47
C ILE A 235 -5.13 4.51 -0.38
N PRO A 236 -4.60 3.40 -0.93
CA PRO A 236 -3.21 3.01 -0.70
C PRO A 236 -2.18 4.03 -1.17
N ALA A 237 -2.45 4.72 -2.28
CA ALA A 237 -1.53 5.68 -2.87
C ALA A 237 -1.36 7.00 -2.06
N HIS A 238 -2.15 7.18 -0.99
CA HIS A 238 -2.04 8.34 -0.10
C HIS A 238 -0.85 8.26 0.89
N ASP A 239 0.06 7.28 0.72
CA ASP A 239 1.27 7.16 1.53
C ASP A 239 2.05 8.48 1.57
N ARG A 240 2.54 8.82 2.76
CA ARG A 240 3.20 10.09 3.08
C ARG A 240 2.46 11.32 2.50
N LYS A 241 1.17 11.49 2.80
CA LYS A 241 0.37 12.63 2.28
C LYS A 241 0.36 12.72 0.74
N GLY A 242 0.50 11.59 0.04
CA GLY A 242 0.53 11.52 -1.42
C GLY A 242 1.92 11.60 -2.06
N PHE A 243 2.98 11.79 -1.27
CA PHE A 243 4.38 11.78 -1.74
C PHE A 243 4.95 10.37 -1.94
N GLY A 244 4.30 9.35 -1.38
CA GLY A 244 4.73 7.97 -1.56
C GLY A 244 5.83 7.53 -0.57
N TRP A 245 6.26 6.27 -0.74
CA TRP A 245 7.17 5.62 0.20
C TRP A 245 8.62 6.11 0.07
N MET A 246 9.11 6.38 -1.14
CA MET A 246 10.52 6.71 -1.38
C MET A 246 10.95 7.95 -0.59
N ILE A 247 10.18 9.05 -0.70
CA ILE A 247 10.40 10.29 0.05
C ILE A 247 10.36 10.01 1.57
N LYS A 248 9.40 9.20 2.04
CA LYS A 248 9.32 8.82 3.45
C LYS A 248 10.57 8.08 3.93
N SER A 249 11.13 7.22 3.09
CA SER A 249 12.34 6.44 3.41
C SER A 249 13.57 7.34 3.52
N GLU A 250 13.70 8.33 2.63
CA GLU A 250 14.81 9.27 2.65
C GLU A 250 14.73 10.22 3.84
N GLU A 251 13.54 10.74 4.17
CA GLU A 251 13.31 11.53 5.39
C GLU A 251 13.68 10.75 6.65
N ALA A 252 13.26 9.50 6.72
CA ALA A 252 13.62 8.60 7.81
C ALA A 252 15.14 8.39 7.91
N HIS A 253 15.84 8.29 6.77
CA HIS A 253 17.29 8.14 6.74
C HIS A 253 17.99 9.44 7.17
N ALA A 254 17.53 10.59 6.70
CA ALA A 254 18.03 11.91 7.08
C ALA A 254 17.88 12.14 8.60
N GLN A 255 16.70 11.81 9.16
CA GLN A 255 16.45 11.87 10.61
C GLN A 255 17.40 10.97 11.40
N TYR A 256 17.61 9.73 10.94
CA TYR A 256 18.50 8.77 11.60
C TYR A 256 19.98 9.17 11.53
N THR A 257 20.41 9.74 10.41
CA THR A 257 21.81 10.14 10.17
C THR A 257 22.13 11.56 10.60
N HIS A 258 21.12 12.32 11.05
CA HIS A 258 21.21 13.77 11.31
C HIS A 258 21.73 14.57 10.10
N LYS A 259 21.46 14.09 8.87
CA LYS A 259 21.82 14.75 7.61
C LYS A 259 20.57 15.26 6.93
N TYR A 260 20.13 16.45 7.31
CA TYR A 260 18.91 17.07 6.76
C TYR A 260 19.17 17.80 5.43
N ASP A 261 20.44 18.05 5.08
CA ASP A 261 20.80 18.88 3.92
C ASP A 261 20.82 18.09 2.59
N ILE A 262 20.48 16.80 2.59
CA ILE A 262 20.50 15.97 1.38
C ILE A 262 19.07 15.79 0.89
N PRO A 263 18.69 16.40 -0.24
CA PRO A 263 17.41 16.17 -0.84
C PRO A 263 17.24 14.71 -1.30
N PRO A 264 16.00 14.17 -1.26
CA PRO A 264 15.60 12.98 -1.98
C PRO A 264 16.23 12.85 -3.35
N PHE A 265 16.79 11.69 -3.66
CA PHE A 265 17.39 11.42 -4.97
C PHE A 265 16.37 11.48 -6.11
N ASN A 266 15.08 11.41 -5.79
CA ASN A 266 13.97 11.42 -6.74
C ASN A 266 13.18 12.75 -6.79
N ILE A 267 13.65 13.83 -6.14
CA ILE A 267 13.08 15.16 -6.37
C ILE A 267 13.74 15.77 -7.61
N PRO A 268 12.96 16.29 -8.58
CA PRO A 268 13.51 17.03 -9.73
C PRO A 268 14.41 18.17 -9.27
N TRP A 269 15.59 18.30 -9.87
CA TRP A 269 16.63 19.22 -9.36
C TRP A 269 16.25 20.69 -9.47
N ASP A 270 15.39 21.06 -10.43
CA ASP A 270 14.75 22.37 -10.53
C ASP A 270 13.78 22.67 -9.37
N THR A 271 13.27 21.64 -8.70
CA THR A 271 12.47 21.77 -7.47
C THR A 271 13.37 22.00 -6.24
N LEU A 272 14.68 21.73 -6.34
CA LEU A 272 15.67 21.92 -5.28
C LEU A 272 16.24 23.34 -5.21
N GLU A 273 16.03 24.16 -6.24
CA GLU A 273 16.50 25.56 -6.26
C GLU A 273 15.84 26.43 -5.19
N ASN A 274 14.73 25.98 -4.59
CA ASN A 274 14.19 26.60 -3.38
C ASN A 274 14.77 25.88 -2.15
N ASP A 275 15.46 26.63 -1.28
CA ASP A 275 16.04 26.21 0.01
C ASP A 275 15.05 25.53 0.99
N ASP A 276 13.79 25.36 0.59
CA ASP A 276 12.66 24.98 1.41
C ASP A 276 12.03 23.64 1.00
N TRP A 277 12.73 22.77 0.24
CA TRP A 277 12.20 21.46 -0.17
C TRP A 277 11.69 20.62 1.02
N ILE A 278 12.37 20.70 2.17
CA ILE A 278 11.95 20.06 3.43
C ILE A 278 10.60 20.62 3.90
N SER A 279 10.41 21.94 3.85
CA SER A 279 9.15 22.56 4.25
C SER A 279 8.06 22.38 3.20
N LEU A 280 8.39 22.31 1.91
CA LEU A 280 7.46 21.96 0.83
C LEU A 280 6.91 20.55 1.00
N VAL A 281 7.75 19.57 1.34
CA VAL A 281 7.35 18.18 1.59
C VAL A 281 6.63 18.01 2.95
N ASN A 282 6.99 18.81 3.96
CA ASN A 282 6.36 18.74 5.29
C ASN A 282 4.99 19.44 5.36
N SER A 283 4.87 20.62 4.74
CA SER A 283 3.66 21.45 4.82
C SER A 283 2.59 21.05 3.81
N LYS A 284 2.98 20.56 2.62
CA LYS A 284 2.03 20.26 1.55
C LYS A 284 1.35 18.91 1.79
N ASP A 285 0.02 18.90 1.72
CA ASP A 285 -0.78 17.69 1.68
C ASP A 285 -1.38 17.57 0.28
N LEU A 286 -0.92 16.58 -0.47
CA LEU A 286 -1.27 16.43 -1.88
C LEU A 286 -2.55 15.63 -2.05
N ARG A 287 -3.00 14.96 -0.98
CA ARG A 287 -4.14 14.07 -1.01
C ARG A 287 -5.39 14.84 -1.39
N THR A 288 -6.10 14.28 -2.34
CA THR A 288 -7.48 14.64 -2.63
C THR A 288 -8.37 13.47 -2.27
N PHE A 289 -9.64 13.73 -1.97
CA PHE A 289 -10.59 12.68 -1.58
C PHE A 289 -11.79 12.61 -2.54
N ASP A 290 -11.71 13.29 -3.68
CA ASP A 290 -12.77 13.35 -4.69
C ASP A 290 -13.09 11.97 -5.28
N GLY A 291 -12.09 11.10 -5.45
CA GLY A 291 -12.33 9.72 -5.84
C GLY A 291 -13.09 8.91 -4.79
N ALA A 292 -12.86 9.15 -3.48
CA ALA A 292 -13.66 8.52 -2.44
C ALA A 292 -15.13 8.99 -2.50
N ALA A 293 -15.34 10.28 -2.76
CA ALA A 293 -16.66 10.85 -2.95
C ALA A 293 -17.36 10.27 -4.20
N SER A 294 -16.61 10.08 -5.29
CA SER A 294 -17.08 9.39 -6.51
C SER A 294 -17.49 7.94 -6.25
N ILE A 295 -16.79 7.23 -5.36
CA ILE A 295 -17.15 5.88 -4.92
C ILE A 295 -18.45 5.89 -4.12
N LEU A 296 -18.67 6.86 -3.23
CA LEU A 296 -19.93 6.96 -2.49
C LEU A 296 -21.11 7.15 -3.45
N ASN A 297 -20.96 8.00 -4.47
CA ASN A 297 -21.96 8.17 -5.53
C ASN A 297 -22.19 6.89 -6.33
N LEU A 298 -21.12 6.18 -6.71
CA LEU A 298 -21.21 4.90 -7.40
C LEU A 298 -21.97 3.86 -6.58
N LEU A 299 -21.82 3.90 -5.26
CA LEU A 299 -22.53 3.04 -4.31
C LEU A 299 -23.91 3.61 -3.91
N GLU A 300 -24.32 4.74 -4.48
CA GLU A 300 -25.58 5.44 -4.19
C GLU A 300 -25.77 5.80 -2.71
N ILE A 301 -24.68 6.05 -1.99
CA ILE A 301 -24.72 6.44 -0.58
C ILE A 301 -25.04 7.93 -0.48
N GLN A 302 -26.12 8.27 0.23
CA GLN A 302 -26.67 9.62 0.33
C GLN A 302 -26.11 10.40 1.52
N ASP A 303 -26.03 9.75 2.69
CA ASP A 303 -25.66 10.38 3.95
C ASP A 303 -24.62 9.54 4.71
N VAL A 304 -23.58 10.21 5.22
CA VAL A 304 -22.49 9.57 5.95
C VAL A 304 -22.18 10.30 7.27
N TYR A 305 -21.84 9.53 8.30
CA TYR A 305 -21.17 10.00 9.50
C TYR A 305 -19.67 9.78 9.32
N LEU A 306 -18.95 10.82 8.90
CA LEU A 306 -17.51 10.73 8.65
C LEU A 306 -16.69 10.73 9.94
N ILE A 307 -15.94 9.66 10.19
CA ILE A 307 -15.04 9.52 11.34
C ILE A 307 -13.67 10.13 11.00
N THR A 308 -13.54 11.46 11.18
CA THR A 308 -12.28 12.17 10.91
C THR A 308 -12.10 13.42 11.75
N ASN A 309 -10.84 13.81 11.93
CA ASN A 309 -10.39 15.13 12.40
C ASN A 309 -9.74 15.97 11.28
N ASN A 310 -9.74 15.49 10.03
CA ASN A 310 -9.12 16.17 8.89
C ASN A 310 -10.19 16.94 8.09
N SER A 311 -10.06 18.26 8.04
CA SER A 311 -11.00 19.16 7.36
C SER A 311 -11.04 18.96 5.84
N SER A 312 -9.93 18.61 5.20
CA SER A 312 -9.88 18.35 3.75
C SER A 312 -10.75 17.14 3.33
N LYS A 313 -10.85 16.12 4.19
CA LYS A 313 -11.76 14.99 3.97
C LYS A 313 -13.22 15.44 4.00
N ILE A 314 -13.58 16.27 4.98
CA ILE A 314 -14.94 16.83 5.10
C ILE A 314 -15.26 17.65 3.85
N ALA A 315 -14.39 18.61 3.50
CA ALA A 315 -14.58 19.50 2.37
C ALA A 315 -14.77 18.73 1.05
N SER A 316 -14.00 17.67 0.81
CA SER A 316 -14.12 16.88 -0.42
C SER A 316 -15.45 16.14 -0.53
N LEU A 317 -16.01 15.66 0.58
CA LEU A 317 -17.31 14.96 0.56
C LEU A 317 -18.49 15.93 0.44
N THR A 318 -18.37 17.16 0.94
CA THR A 318 -19.46 18.16 0.85
C THR A 318 -19.61 18.77 -0.56
N LYS A 319 -18.54 18.81 -1.37
CA LYS A 319 -18.57 19.37 -2.74
C LYS A 319 -19.56 18.69 -3.70
N ILE A 320 -20.00 17.48 -3.39
CA ILE A 320 -20.76 16.62 -4.30
C ILE A 320 -22.30 16.78 -4.16
N GLN A 321 -22.80 17.64 -3.26
CA GLN A 321 -24.24 17.84 -3.05
C GLN A 321 -24.96 18.73 -4.09
N HIS A 322 -24.52 18.76 -5.36
CA HIS A 322 -25.19 19.53 -6.43
C HIS A 322 -25.60 18.69 -7.62
#